data_AF-A0A142XAR9-F1
#
_entry.id   AF-A0A142XAR9-F1
#
_cell.length_a   1.000
_cell.length_b   1.000
_cell.length_c   1.000
_cell.angle_alpha   90.00
_cell.angle_beta   90.00
_cell.angle_gamma   90.00
#
_symmetry.space_group_name_H-M   'P 1'
#
loop_
_entity.id
_entity.type
_entity.pdbx_description
1 polymer ?
#
loop_
_entity_poly.entity_id
_entity_poly.type
_entity_poly.pdbx_seq_one_letter_code
_entity_poly.pdbx_strand_id
1 'polypeptide(L)'
;MPLRDHFRPPLSNDTPWSVFHGNWATKIVDRLNGDRLSAKYKAQSGRHFGAQIEADVATLERTERGSLFAGLSESGGGVATAEVFSPPATTLSATVGFTDPDLFEVKVYRGAGGWELVAAIELVSEANKDREESRRAFVVKCGNYLQKGISVVVVDTVTTYSADLHDKLCDLIDGADSLRWTSPTGLSVVVYRPTRVTDGTNSALAIEVTPYQLNTGFELPTVPLWLGRDLAVPLELEFTYTQACRSLRIV
;
A
#
# COMPACT_ATOMS: atom_id res chain seq x y z
N MET A 1 -21.45 13.34 3.34
CA MET A 1 -21.64 13.78 1.93
C MET A 1 -21.61 12.53 1.08
N PRO A 2 -22.58 12.32 0.17
CA PRO A 2 -22.66 11.10 -0.62
C PRO A 2 -21.45 10.94 -1.56
N LEU A 3 -21.07 9.69 -1.84
CA LEU A 3 -20.03 9.33 -2.79
C LEU A 3 -20.41 9.84 -4.18
N ARG A 4 -19.48 10.55 -4.83
CA ARG A 4 -19.64 11.06 -6.19
C ARG A 4 -18.82 10.25 -7.16
N ASP A 5 -19.20 10.30 -8.42
CA ASP A 5 -18.43 9.70 -9.49
C ASP A 5 -17.30 10.65 -9.92
N HIS A 6 -16.12 10.51 -9.30
CA HIS A 6 -14.94 11.35 -9.58
C HIS A 6 -14.27 11.03 -10.92
N PHE A 7 -14.69 9.96 -11.60
CA PHE A 7 -14.08 9.49 -12.85
C PHE A 7 -14.89 9.87 -14.09
N ARG A 8 -16.00 10.61 -13.91
CA ARG A 8 -16.84 11.11 -15.01
C ARG A 8 -17.05 12.63 -14.93
N PRO A 9 -17.29 13.31 -16.08
CA PRO A 9 -17.61 14.73 -16.08
C PRO A 9 -18.88 15.05 -15.27
N PRO A 10 -18.96 16.23 -14.63
CA PRO A 10 -17.99 17.33 -14.72
C PRO A 10 -16.76 17.17 -13.80
N LEU A 11 -16.83 16.31 -12.78
CA LEU A 11 -15.79 16.22 -11.73
C LEU A 11 -14.42 15.82 -12.27
N SER A 12 -14.39 14.85 -13.19
CA SER A 12 -13.14 14.41 -13.82
C SER A 12 -12.43 15.52 -14.61
N ASN A 13 -13.16 16.54 -15.05
CA ASN A 13 -12.61 17.67 -15.80
C ASN A 13 -12.06 18.75 -14.86
N ASP A 14 -12.70 18.95 -13.71
CA ASP A 14 -12.38 20.04 -12.79
C ASP A 14 -11.29 19.68 -11.79
N THR A 15 -11.25 18.42 -11.34
CA THR A 15 -10.26 17.94 -10.36
C THR A 15 -9.68 16.62 -10.83
N PRO A 16 -8.38 16.59 -11.22
CA PRO A 16 -7.72 15.34 -11.53
C PRO A 16 -7.83 14.37 -10.35
N TRP A 17 -8.17 13.12 -10.64
CA TRP A 17 -8.42 12.11 -9.62
C TRP A 17 -7.21 11.91 -8.67
N SER A 18 -5.98 12.06 -9.19
CA SER A 18 -4.74 11.96 -8.40
C SER A 18 -4.62 13.06 -7.33
N VAL A 19 -5.16 14.25 -7.61
CA VAL A 19 -5.28 15.34 -6.63
C VAL A 19 -6.30 14.99 -5.56
N PHE A 20 -7.43 14.42 -5.97
CA PHE A 20 -8.48 13.99 -5.04
C PHE A 20 -7.99 12.89 -4.09
N HIS A 21 -7.43 11.80 -4.60
CA HIS A 21 -6.93 10.70 -3.75
C HIS A 21 -5.78 11.13 -2.84
N GLY A 22 -4.86 11.99 -3.31
CA GLY A 22 -3.79 12.52 -2.47
C GLY A 22 -4.34 13.33 -1.29
N ASN A 23 -5.37 14.16 -1.54
CA ASN A 23 -6.05 14.90 -0.48
C ASN A 23 -6.82 13.96 0.45
N TRP A 24 -7.58 13.00 -0.09
CA TRP A 24 -8.37 12.08 0.72
C TRP A 24 -7.49 11.20 1.62
N ALA A 25 -6.38 10.65 1.12
CA ALA A 25 -5.39 9.95 1.93
C ALA A 25 -4.85 10.83 3.06
N THR A 26 -4.58 12.11 2.77
CA THR A 26 -4.17 13.08 3.79
C THR A 26 -5.26 13.29 4.85
N LYS A 27 -6.55 13.36 4.46
CA LYS A 27 -7.65 13.50 5.42
C LYS A 27 -7.88 12.24 6.27
N ILE A 28 -7.60 11.06 5.71
CA ILE A 28 -7.56 9.82 6.48
C ILE A 28 -6.44 9.90 7.52
N VAL A 29 -5.23 10.31 7.13
CA VAL A 29 -4.09 10.47 8.05
C VAL A 29 -4.39 11.50 9.15
N ASP A 30 -4.92 12.67 8.78
CA ASP A 30 -5.30 13.74 9.72
C ASP A 30 -6.29 13.20 10.76
N ARG A 31 -7.35 12.50 10.31
CA ARG A 31 -8.38 11.95 11.19
C ARG A 31 -7.83 10.83 12.07
N LEU A 32 -7.00 9.94 11.52
CA LEU A 32 -6.41 8.85 12.26
C LEU A 32 -5.48 9.38 13.36
N ASN A 33 -4.54 10.26 13.03
CA ASN A 33 -3.58 10.80 14.00
C ASN A 33 -4.21 11.79 14.99
N GLY A 34 -5.25 12.51 14.59
CA GLY A 34 -5.90 13.52 15.43
C GLY A 34 -6.83 12.92 16.48
N ASP A 35 -7.68 11.97 16.09
CA ASP A 35 -8.82 11.55 16.93
C ASP A 35 -8.93 10.05 17.17
N ARG A 36 -8.29 9.21 16.35
CA ARG A 36 -8.56 7.74 16.35
C ARG A 36 -7.40 6.91 16.89
N LEU A 37 -6.17 7.30 16.60
CA LEU A 37 -4.97 6.59 17.03
C LEU A 37 -4.46 7.15 18.36
N SER A 38 -4.10 6.25 19.27
CA SER A 38 -3.33 6.66 20.46
C SER A 38 -1.90 7.04 20.08
N ALA A 39 -1.19 7.74 20.97
CA ALA A 39 0.19 8.17 20.76
C ALA A 39 1.22 7.04 20.47
N LYS A 40 0.83 5.78 20.68
CA LYS A 40 1.65 4.60 20.34
C LYS A 40 1.63 4.24 18.85
N TYR A 41 0.72 4.87 18.10
CA TYR A 41 0.50 4.62 16.69
C TYR A 41 0.66 5.92 15.88
N LYS A 42 1.02 5.77 14.61
CA LYS A 42 1.12 6.88 13.68
C LYS A 42 0.71 6.45 12.28
N ALA A 43 -0.27 7.12 11.71
CA ALA A 43 -0.62 7.03 10.31
C ALA A 43 0.28 7.94 9.46
N GLN A 44 0.68 7.47 8.29
CA GLN A 44 1.42 8.23 7.29
C GLN A 44 0.84 7.92 5.92
N SER A 45 0.77 8.91 5.03
CA SER A 45 0.43 8.68 3.64
C SER A 45 1.71 8.41 2.84
N GLY A 46 1.72 7.29 2.13
CA GLY A 46 2.72 7.03 1.09
C GLY A 46 2.20 7.60 -0.23
N ARG A 47 3.03 8.36 -0.94
CA ARG A 47 2.85 8.62 -2.36
C ARG A 47 4.05 8.03 -3.08
N HIS A 48 3.82 6.97 -3.85
CA HIS A 48 4.82 6.44 -4.76
C HIS A 48 4.61 7.15 -6.10
N PHE A 49 5.55 8.04 -6.45
CA PHE A 49 5.67 8.63 -7.79
C PHE A 49 7.00 8.18 -8.38
N GLY A 50 7.01 7.10 -9.14
CA GLY A 50 8.18 6.69 -9.93
C GLY A 50 9.36 6.10 -9.12
N ALA A 51 9.67 4.84 -9.40
CA ALA A 51 10.95 4.15 -9.20
C ALA A 51 11.72 4.52 -7.93
N GLN A 52 11.09 4.38 -6.77
CA GLN A 52 11.84 4.08 -5.56
C GLN A 52 11.38 2.75 -5.00
N ILE A 53 12.22 1.74 -5.27
CA ILE A 53 12.32 0.53 -4.46
C ILE A 53 12.43 1.00 -3.01
N GLU A 54 11.40 0.77 -2.18
CA GLU A 54 11.58 0.72 -0.73
C GLU A 54 12.61 -0.41 -0.50
N ALA A 55 13.89 -0.04 -0.45
CA ALA A 55 14.91 -0.93 0.07
C ALA A 55 14.51 -1.18 1.52
N ASP A 56 14.08 -2.41 1.81
CA ASP A 56 13.84 -2.89 3.16
C ASP A 56 15.21 -2.86 3.88
N VAL A 57 15.56 -1.72 4.50
CA VAL A 57 16.78 -1.57 5.30
C VAL A 57 16.51 -2.26 6.64
N ALA A 58 16.62 -3.58 6.61
CA ALA A 58 16.54 -4.43 7.77
C ALA A 58 17.71 -5.44 7.79
N THR A 59 18.95 -4.97 7.68
CA THR A 59 20.12 -5.60 8.35
C THR A 59 21.32 -4.66 8.29
N LEU A 60 21.44 -3.79 9.29
CA LEU A 60 22.66 -3.03 9.55
C LEU A 60 23.40 -3.76 10.67
N GLU A 61 24.07 -4.87 10.34
CA GLU A 61 25.16 -5.34 11.18
C GLU A 61 26.40 -4.50 10.86
N ARG A 62 26.64 -3.55 11.75
CA ARG A 62 27.91 -2.82 11.86
C ARG A 62 29.02 -3.83 12.10
N THR A 63 29.69 -4.27 11.04
CA THR A 63 31.06 -4.74 11.13
C THR A 63 31.93 -3.69 10.45
N GLU A 64 32.57 -2.86 11.28
CA GLU A 64 33.71 -2.06 10.86
C GLU A 64 34.78 -2.99 10.29
N ARG A 65 34.96 -2.99 8.97
CA ARG A 65 36.21 -3.38 8.33
C ARG A 65 36.53 -2.48 7.13
N GLY A 66 37.45 -1.55 7.39
CA GLY A 66 38.48 -1.16 6.43
C GLY A 66 38.11 -0.08 5.43
N SER A 67 38.42 1.17 5.77
CA SER A 67 38.84 2.15 4.76
C SER A 67 40.00 1.55 3.97
N LEU A 68 39.79 1.18 2.70
CA LEU A 68 40.81 0.50 1.88
C LEU A 68 41.95 1.41 1.40
N PHE A 69 41.95 2.71 1.72
CA PHE A 69 42.95 3.65 1.21
C PHE A 69 43.36 4.75 2.19
N ALA A 70 43.50 4.44 3.47
CA ALA A 70 44.05 5.40 4.44
C ALA A 70 45.20 4.79 5.24
N GLY A 71 46.40 4.83 4.67
CA GLY A 71 47.64 4.74 5.46
C GLY A 71 48.74 3.87 4.86
N LEU A 72 49.44 4.36 3.83
CA LEU A 72 50.87 4.08 3.63
C LEU A 72 51.53 5.33 3.03
N SER A 73 52.26 6.06 3.88
CA SER A 73 53.20 7.10 3.45
C SER A 73 54.40 6.50 2.72
N GLU A 74 55.02 7.32 1.88
CA GLU A 74 56.14 7.06 0.98
C GLU A 74 57.30 6.24 1.56
N SER A 75 57.78 5.25 0.78
CA SER A 75 59.13 5.24 0.21
C SER A 75 59.45 3.87 -0.43
N GLY A 76 59.76 3.88 -1.73
CA GLY A 76 60.59 2.83 -2.34
C GLY A 76 59.92 1.91 -3.37
N GLY A 77 59.92 2.37 -4.63
CA GLY A 77 60.09 1.57 -5.86
C GLY A 77 59.43 0.19 -5.94
N GLY A 78 58.19 0.15 -6.40
CA GLY A 78 57.53 -1.05 -6.91
C GLY A 78 56.12 -0.73 -7.36
N VAL A 79 55.92 -0.53 -8.67
CA VAL A 79 54.55 -0.35 -9.21
C VAL A 79 53.86 -1.70 -9.16
N ALA A 80 53.10 -1.94 -8.08
CA ALA A 80 52.13 -3.03 -8.07
C ALA A 80 50.98 -2.61 -8.98
N THR A 81 50.98 -3.09 -10.22
CA THR A 81 49.81 -2.97 -11.11
C THR A 81 48.69 -3.81 -10.53
N ALA A 82 47.73 -3.16 -9.87
CA ALA A 82 46.47 -3.82 -9.52
C ALA A 82 45.82 -4.30 -10.83
N GLU A 83 45.53 -5.59 -10.94
CA GLU A 83 44.79 -6.13 -12.07
C GLU A 83 43.40 -5.48 -12.10
N VAL A 84 43.18 -4.64 -13.11
CA VAL A 84 41.90 -3.96 -13.32
C VAL A 84 40.93 -5.01 -13.87
N PHE A 85 40.01 -5.47 -13.02
CA PHE A 85 38.93 -6.36 -13.45
C PHE A 85 38.10 -5.69 -14.54
N SER A 86 38.12 -6.28 -15.75
CA SER A 86 37.31 -5.85 -16.88
C SER A 86 36.13 -6.82 -17.02
N PRO A 87 34.88 -6.38 -16.77
CA PRO A 87 33.73 -7.27 -16.89
C PRO A 87 33.55 -7.73 -18.35
N PRO A 88 33.13 -8.98 -18.58
CA PRO A 88 32.84 -9.47 -19.93
C PRO A 88 31.69 -8.68 -20.56
N ALA A 89 31.69 -8.62 -21.89
CA ALA A 89 30.66 -7.89 -22.65
C ALA A 89 29.25 -8.42 -22.33
N THR A 90 28.32 -7.50 -22.11
CA THR A 90 26.93 -7.81 -21.76
C THR A 90 26.24 -8.55 -22.90
N THR A 91 25.88 -9.81 -22.68
CA THR A 91 25.28 -10.69 -23.71
C THR A 91 23.77 -10.48 -23.86
N LEU A 92 23.08 -10.01 -22.81
CA LEU A 92 21.63 -9.82 -22.80
C LEU A 92 21.30 -8.44 -22.25
N SER A 93 20.51 -7.69 -23.02
CA SER A 93 19.97 -6.39 -22.61
C SER A 93 18.52 -6.29 -23.08
N ALA A 94 17.65 -5.80 -22.22
CA ALA A 94 16.26 -5.50 -22.54
C ALA A 94 15.90 -4.15 -21.91
N THR A 95 15.16 -3.33 -22.67
CA THR A 95 14.51 -2.15 -22.09
C THR A 95 13.23 -2.61 -21.44
N VAL A 96 13.22 -2.66 -20.10
CA VAL A 96 12.05 -3.03 -19.31
C VAL A 96 11.39 -1.75 -18.83
N GLY A 97 10.11 -1.55 -19.18
CA GLY A 97 9.29 -0.50 -18.61
C GLY A 97 8.73 -0.98 -17.29
N PHE A 98 9.16 -0.39 -16.18
CA PHE A 98 8.50 -0.60 -14.89
C PHE A 98 7.30 0.34 -14.82
N THR A 99 6.09 -0.22 -14.83
CA THR A 99 4.90 0.57 -14.52
C THR A 99 4.95 0.88 -13.02
N ASP A 100 5.07 2.15 -12.66
CA ASP A 100 4.83 2.58 -11.28
C ASP A 100 3.36 3.00 -11.18
N PRO A 101 2.47 2.16 -10.64
CA PRO A 101 1.09 2.57 -10.47
C PRO A 101 1.06 3.73 -9.47
N ASP A 102 0.26 4.76 -9.76
CA ASP A 102 -0.07 5.78 -8.78
C ASP A 102 -0.74 5.08 -7.57
N LEU A 103 0.03 4.90 -6.49
CA LEU A 103 -0.41 4.24 -5.26
C LEU A 103 -0.72 5.30 -4.21
N PHE A 104 -1.99 5.37 -3.83
CA PHE A 104 -2.48 6.20 -2.74
C PHE A 104 -2.70 5.31 -1.54
N GLU A 105 -1.68 5.23 -0.69
CA GLU A 105 -1.69 4.38 0.48
C GLU A 105 -1.65 5.20 1.77
N VAL A 106 -2.32 4.69 2.80
CA VAL A 106 -2.13 5.13 4.18
C VAL A 106 -1.62 3.95 4.98
N LYS A 107 -0.42 4.09 5.54
CA LYS A 107 0.26 3.10 6.36
C LYS A 107 0.13 3.50 7.83
N VAL A 108 -0.22 2.55 8.70
CA VAL A 108 -0.29 2.76 10.15
C VAL A 108 0.80 1.98 10.84
N TYR A 109 1.63 2.69 11.58
CA TYR A 109 2.75 2.13 12.32
C TYR A 109 2.49 2.13 13.82
N ARG A 110 3.13 1.19 14.52
CA ARG A 110 3.15 1.06 15.98
C ARG A 110 4.59 1.17 16.49
N GLY A 111 4.82 1.93 17.56
CA GLY A 111 6.07 1.88 18.32
C GLY A 111 6.68 3.23 18.72
N ALA A 112 7.69 3.17 19.60
CA ALA A 112 8.54 4.29 20.00
C ALA A 112 10.02 3.84 19.93
N GLY A 113 10.66 4.02 18.77
CA GLY A 113 12.05 3.61 18.53
C GLY A 113 12.27 2.45 17.55
N GLY A 114 11.18 1.90 17.00
CA GLY A 114 11.16 0.96 15.89
C GLY A 114 9.74 0.88 15.37
N TRP A 115 9.44 1.60 14.29
CA TRP A 115 8.09 1.70 13.74
C TRP A 115 7.74 0.43 12.96
N GLU A 116 6.86 -0.38 13.53
CA GLU A 116 6.34 -1.60 12.90
C GLU A 116 5.06 -1.26 12.13
N LEU A 117 4.99 -1.63 10.85
CA LEU A 117 3.77 -1.48 10.06
C LEU A 117 2.72 -2.49 10.53
N VAL A 118 1.53 -2.03 10.92
CA VAL A 118 0.45 -2.88 11.47
C VAL A 118 -0.83 -2.87 10.65
N ALA A 119 -1.04 -1.82 9.85
CA ALA A 119 -2.17 -1.75 8.93
C ALA A 119 -1.85 -0.91 7.68
N ALA A 120 -2.52 -1.21 6.57
CA ALA A 120 -2.46 -0.44 5.33
C ALA A 120 -3.89 -0.17 4.82
N ILE A 121 -4.10 1.01 4.25
CA ILE A 121 -5.32 1.39 3.54
C ILE A 121 -4.92 1.72 2.11
N GLU A 122 -5.44 0.99 1.15
CA GLU A 122 -5.17 1.17 -0.28
C GLU A 122 -6.37 1.84 -0.94
N LEU A 123 -6.19 3.07 -1.43
CA LEU A 123 -7.20 3.75 -2.26
C LEU A 123 -6.95 3.38 -3.72
N VAL A 124 -7.84 2.58 -4.30
CA VAL A 124 -7.69 2.04 -5.66
C VAL A 124 -7.80 3.17 -6.69
N SER A 125 -6.82 3.26 -7.58
CA SER A 125 -6.82 4.18 -8.73
C SER A 125 -7.25 3.51 -10.03
N GLU A 126 -7.55 4.32 -11.06
CA GLU A 126 -7.77 3.83 -12.43
C GLU A 126 -6.60 3.01 -12.94
N ALA A 127 -5.37 3.48 -12.69
CA ALA A 127 -4.14 2.81 -13.08
C ALA A 127 -4.03 1.40 -12.46
N ASN A 128 -4.53 1.18 -11.24
CA ASN A 128 -4.55 -0.15 -10.64
C ASN A 128 -5.49 -1.12 -11.39
N LYS A 129 -6.53 -0.61 -12.05
CA LYS A 129 -7.51 -1.40 -12.80
C LYS A 129 -7.29 -1.43 -14.31
N ASP A 130 -6.38 -0.64 -14.86
CA ASP A 130 -6.17 -0.54 -16.31
C ASP A 130 -5.56 -1.81 -16.91
N ARG A 131 -4.26 -2.03 -16.72
CA ARG A 131 -3.51 -3.16 -17.30
C ARG A 131 -3.44 -4.37 -16.36
N GLU A 132 -3.35 -5.57 -16.92
CA GLU A 132 -3.22 -6.81 -16.14
C GLU A 132 -2.01 -6.80 -15.20
N GLU A 133 -0.88 -6.28 -15.68
CA GLU A 133 0.33 -6.11 -14.87
C GLU A 133 0.09 -5.22 -13.64
N SER A 134 -0.61 -4.10 -13.81
CA SER A 134 -0.94 -3.16 -12.73
C SER A 134 -1.88 -3.79 -11.70
N ARG A 135 -2.88 -4.56 -12.16
CA ARG A 135 -3.78 -5.33 -11.28
C ARG A 135 -2.98 -6.36 -10.47
N ARG A 136 -2.09 -7.10 -11.13
CA ARG A 136 -1.22 -8.09 -10.48
C ARG A 136 -0.30 -7.43 -9.44
N ALA A 137 0.34 -6.32 -9.77
CA ALA A 137 1.20 -5.59 -8.84
C ALA A 137 0.44 -5.14 -7.59
N PHE A 138 -0.79 -4.62 -7.76
CA PHE A 138 -1.66 -4.23 -6.66
C PHE A 138 -2.02 -5.40 -5.73
N VAL A 139 -2.44 -6.54 -6.28
CA VAL A 139 -2.84 -7.69 -5.45
C VAL A 139 -1.63 -8.37 -4.80
N VAL A 140 -0.46 -8.42 -5.46
CA VAL A 140 0.78 -8.91 -4.85
C VAL A 140 1.19 -8.03 -3.67
N LYS A 141 1.07 -6.70 -3.80
CA LYS A 141 1.31 -5.76 -2.69
C LYS A 141 0.40 -6.07 -1.50
N CYS A 142 -0.91 -6.20 -1.73
CA CYS A 142 -1.87 -6.54 -0.69
C CYS A 142 -1.57 -7.91 -0.06
N GLY A 143 -1.27 -8.93 -0.87
CA GLY A 143 -0.89 -10.26 -0.41
C GLY A 143 0.36 -10.26 0.48
N ASN A 144 1.38 -9.47 0.12
CA ASN A 144 2.60 -9.32 0.91
C ASN A 144 2.32 -8.72 2.31
N TYR A 145 1.41 -7.75 2.41
CA TYR A 145 0.97 -7.24 3.72
C TYR A 145 0.28 -8.34 4.53
N LEU A 146 -0.68 -9.05 3.94
CA LEU A 146 -1.43 -10.10 4.61
C LEU A 146 -0.53 -11.24 5.09
N GLN A 147 0.44 -11.65 4.28
CA GLN A 147 1.44 -12.66 4.64
C GLN A 147 2.28 -12.23 5.86
N LYS A 148 2.61 -10.93 5.96
CA LYS A 148 3.31 -10.34 7.11
C LYS A 148 2.39 -10.13 8.33
N GLY A 149 1.11 -10.48 8.25
CA GLY A 149 0.14 -10.29 9.33
C GLY A 149 -0.36 -8.84 9.48
N ILE A 150 -0.21 -8.03 8.44
CA ILE A 150 -0.63 -6.63 8.39
C ILE A 150 -2.06 -6.56 7.86
N SER A 151 -2.96 -5.89 8.57
CA SER A 151 -4.34 -5.71 8.09
C SER A 151 -4.38 -4.77 6.88
N VAL A 152 -5.23 -5.08 5.91
CA VAL A 152 -5.40 -4.28 4.70
C VAL A 152 -6.86 -3.84 4.58
N VAL A 153 -7.10 -2.58 4.28
CA VAL A 153 -8.41 -2.08 3.83
C VAL A 153 -8.25 -1.59 2.40
N VAL A 154 -8.96 -2.21 1.46
CA VAL A 154 -8.99 -1.77 0.06
C VAL A 154 -10.25 -0.95 -0.16
N VAL A 155 -10.10 0.30 -0.61
CA VAL A 155 -11.22 1.20 -0.92
C VAL A 155 -11.26 1.41 -2.43
N ASP A 156 -12.28 0.87 -3.07
CA ASP A 156 -12.46 0.88 -4.51
C ASP A 156 -13.69 1.71 -4.91
N THR A 157 -13.40 2.90 -5.45
CA THR A 157 -14.41 3.84 -5.93
C THR A 157 -14.36 4.04 -7.44
N VAL A 158 -13.51 3.28 -8.15
CA VAL A 158 -13.25 3.45 -9.58
C VAL A 158 -14.42 2.96 -10.42
N THR A 159 -15.04 3.86 -11.19
CA THR A 159 -16.23 3.59 -12.02
C THR A 159 -15.92 3.37 -13.51
N THR A 160 -14.70 3.67 -13.95
CA THR A 160 -14.27 3.55 -15.35
C THR A 160 -13.87 2.14 -15.75
N TYR A 161 -13.55 1.28 -14.78
CA TYR A 161 -13.15 -0.10 -14.98
C TYR A 161 -13.92 -1.05 -14.06
N SER A 162 -14.33 -2.19 -14.59
CA SER A 162 -15.07 -3.23 -13.86
C SER A 162 -14.20 -4.33 -13.25
N ALA A 163 -12.87 -4.21 -13.34
CA ALA A 163 -11.97 -5.22 -12.79
C ALA A 163 -12.15 -5.36 -11.27
N ASP A 164 -12.37 -6.59 -10.81
CA ASP A 164 -12.50 -6.94 -9.40
C ASP A 164 -11.11 -7.29 -8.82
N LEU A 165 -10.56 -6.39 -8.01
CA LEU A 165 -9.25 -6.59 -7.37
C LEU A 165 -9.32 -7.55 -6.18
N HIS A 166 -10.49 -7.74 -5.57
CA HIS A 166 -10.68 -8.71 -4.51
C HIS A 166 -10.65 -10.13 -5.07
N ASP A 167 -11.37 -10.38 -6.15
CA ASP A 167 -11.36 -11.68 -6.84
C ASP A 167 -9.94 -12.05 -7.29
N LYS A 168 -9.20 -11.09 -7.83
CA LYS A 168 -7.77 -11.27 -8.20
C LYS A 168 -6.84 -11.52 -7.01
N LEU A 169 -7.16 -10.99 -5.83
CA LEU A 169 -6.40 -11.27 -4.62
C LEU A 169 -6.72 -12.69 -4.12
N CYS A 170 -7.97 -13.13 -4.22
CA CYS A 170 -8.36 -14.52 -3.92
C CYS A 170 -7.66 -15.51 -4.86
N ASP A 171 -7.45 -15.17 -6.13
CA ASP A 171 -6.68 -16.02 -7.06
C ASP A 171 -5.20 -16.20 -6.64
N LEU A 172 -4.65 -15.27 -5.85
CA LEU A 172 -3.26 -15.34 -5.35
C LEU A 172 -3.14 -16.18 -4.06
N ILE A 173 -4.23 -16.37 -3.32
CA ILE A 173 -4.23 -17.00 -2.00
C ILE A 173 -4.82 -18.41 -2.11
N ASP A 174 -3.97 -19.42 -1.89
CA ASP A 174 -4.42 -20.82 -1.87
C ASP A 174 -5.55 -21.03 -0.85
N GLY A 175 -6.66 -21.63 -1.29
CA GLY A 175 -7.82 -21.93 -0.43
C GLY A 175 -8.76 -20.75 -0.16
N ALA A 176 -8.61 -19.63 -0.87
CA ALA A 176 -9.46 -18.44 -0.71
C ALA A 176 -10.84 -18.53 -1.40
N ASP A 177 -11.27 -19.68 -1.92
CA ASP A 177 -12.55 -19.81 -2.62
C ASP A 177 -13.76 -19.43 -1.75
N SER A 178 -13.68 -19.70 -0.44
CA SER A 178 -14.72 -19.31 0.52
C SER A 178 -14.77 -17.81 0.82
N LEU A 179 -13.73 -17.06 0.43
CA LEU A 179 -13.64 -15.62 0.62
C LEU A 179 -14.24 -14.84 -0.56
N ARG A 180 -14.54 -15.51 -1.69
CA ARG A 180 -14.98 -14.86 -2.92
C ARG A 180 -16.31 -14.14 -2.72
N TRP A 181 -16.30 -12.85 -3.03
CA TRP A 181 -17.47 -11.99 -3.07
C TRP A 181 -17.30 -10.96 -4.17
N THR A 182 -18.36 -10.65 -4.91
CA THR A 182 -18.35 -9.63 -5.95
C THR A 182 -19.31 -8.51 -5.60
N SER A 183 -18.84 -7.27 -5.73
CA SER A 183 -19.70 -6.11 -5.50
C SER A 183 -20.77 -6.00 -6.61
N PRO A 184 -22.07 -5.90 -6.28
CA PRO A 184 -23.12 -5.69 -7.26
C PRO A 184 -22.99 -4.39 -8.07
N THR A 185 -22.28 -3.40 -7.53
CA THR A 185 -22.05 -2.08 -8.15
C THR A 185 -20.66 -1.95 -8.76
N GLY A 186 -19.78 -2.93 -8.55
CA GLY A 186 -18.35 -2.84 -8.86
C GLY A 186 -17.54 -1.92 -7.93
N LEU A 187 -18.19 -1.25 -6.95
CA LEU A 187 -17.56 -0.37 -5.98
C LEU A 187 -17.60 -1.01 -4.59
N SER A 188 -16.52 -0.95 -3.83
CA SER A 188 -16.46 -1.65 -2.54
C SER A 188 -15.45 -1.07 -1.57
N VAL A 189 -15.63 -1.42 -0.30
CA VAL A 189 -14.56 -1.43 0.69
C VAL A 189 -14.40 -2.86 1.16
N VAL A 190 -13.20 -3.42 1.08
CA VAL A 190 -12.95 -4.77 1.58
C VAL A 190 -11.92 -4.69 2.69
N VAL A 191 -12.32 -5.14 3.88
CA VAL A 191 -11.45 -5.24 5.06
C VAL A 191 -10.89 -6.65 5.13
N TYR A 192 -9.57 -6.76 5.14
CA TYR A 192 -8.83 -8.00 5.31
C TYR A 192 -8.14 -7.98 6.68
N ARG A 193 -8.53 -8.92 7.54
CA ARG A 193 -7.96 -9.11 8.87
C ARG A 193 -7.18 -10.42 8.90
N PRO A 194 -5.84 -10.38 8.86
CA PRO A 194 -5.04 -11.56 9.12
C PRO A 194 -5.15 -11.94 10.60
N THR A 195 -5.43 -13.21 10.85
CA THR A 195 -5.42 -13.82 12.18
C THR A 195 -4.48 -15.03 12.18
N ARG A 196 -3.97 -15.39 13.36
CA ARG A 196 -3.23 -16.64 13.52
C ARG A 196 -4.12 -17.65 14.20
N VAL A 197 -4.34 -18.77 13.53
CA VAL A 197 -5.00 -19.94 14.10
C VAL A 197 -3.90 -20.88 14.59
N THR A 198 -3.94 -21.22 15.86
CA THR A 198 -3.03 -22.19 16.47
C THR A 198 -3.77 -23.50 16.69
N ASP A 199 -3.27 -24.57 16.08
CA ASP A 199 -3.70 -25.94 16.35
C ASP A 199 -2.49 -26.75 16.83
N GLY A 200 -2.41 -26.97 18.15
CA GLY A 200 -1.25 -27.57 18.79
C GLY A 200 0.03 -26.74 18.55
N THR A 201 1.02 -27.34 17.88
CA THR A 201 2.31 -26.69 17.54
C THR A 201 2.30 -25.97 16.20
N ASN A 202 1.26 -26.12 15.38
CA ASN A 202 1.17 -25.46 14.07
C ASN A 202 0.41 -24.13 14.21
N SER A 203 1.02 -23.06 13.72
CA SER A 203 0.35 -21.78 13.53
C SER A 203 0.12 -21.56 12.04
N ALA A 204 -1.15 -21.49 11.65
CA ALA A 204 -1.57 -21.15 10.29
C ALA A 204 -2.05 -19.69 10.26
N LEU A 205 -1.77 -19.01 9.14
CA LEU A 205 -2.38 -17.73 8.83
C LEU A 205 -3.80 -17.99 8.33
N ALA A 206 -4.78 -17.35 8.97
CA ALA A 206 -6.14 -17.25 8.47
C ALA A 206 -6.44 -15.80 8.10
N ILE A 207 -7.34 -15.59 7.15
CA ILE A 207 -7.75 -14.25 6.71
C ILE A 207 -9.26 -14.17 6.85
N GLU A 208 -9.72 -13.25 7.68
CA GLU A 208 -11.12 -12.86 7.75
C GLU A 208 -11.35 -11.69 6.78
N VAL A 209 -12.38 -11.81 5.93
CA VAL A 209 -12.73 -10.79 4.93
C VAL A 209 -14.11 -10.23 5.25
N THR A 210 -14.23 -8.91 5.28
CA THR A 210 -15.53 -8.23 5.45
C THR A 210 -15.71 -7.22 4.31
N PRO A 211 -16.52 -7.56 3.29
CA PRO A 211 -16.84 -6.65 2.21
C PRO A 211 -17.98 -5.70 2.59
N TYR A 212 -17.88 -4.47 2.10
CA TYR A 212 -18.92 -3.45 2.16
C TYR A 212 -19.18 -2.96 0.74
N GLN A 213 -20.43 -3.06 0.30
CA GLN A 213 -20.85 -2.51 -0.98
C GLN A 213 -20.85 -0.98 -0.91
N LEU A 214 -20.30 -0.33 -1.94
CA LEU A 214 -20.43 1.10 -2.13
C LEU A 214 -21.38 1.41 -3.27
N ASN A 215 -21.99 2.59 -3.25
CA ASN A 215 -22.79 3.06 -4.38
C ASN A 215 -22.64 4.58 -4.53
N THR A 216 -22.60 5.05 -5.77
CA THR A 216 -22.60 6.51 -6.03
C THR A 216 -23.94 7.09 -5.57
N GLY A 217 -23.90 8.28 -4.99
CA GLY A 217 -25.07 8.93 -4.38
C GLY A 217 -25.36 8.52 -2.94
N PHE A 218 -24.60 7.59 -2.35
CA PHE A 218 -24.81 7.10 -0.97
C PHE A 218 -23.64 7.43 -0.05
N GLU A 219 -23.90 7.41 1.25
CA GLU A 219 -22.86 7.62 2.27
C GLU A 219 -21.84 6.49 2.29
N LEU A 220 -20.59 6.83 2.60
CA LEU A 220 -19.50 5.86 2.73
C LEU A 220 -19.54 5.21 4.13
N PRO A 221 -19.28 3.90 4.25
CA PRO A 221 -19.35 3.22 5.54
C PRO A 221 -18.22 3.64 6.48
N THR A 222 -18.46 3.54 7.78
CA THR A 222 -17.37 3.41 8.75
C THR A 222 -16.99 1.94 8.87
N VAL A 223 -15.73 1.60 8.62
CA VAL A 223 -15.23 0.22 8.62
C VAL A 223 -14.15 0.03 9.69
N PRO A 224 -13.90 -1.19 10.19
CA PRO A 224 -12.83 -1.42 11.15
C PRO A 224 -11.45 -1.37 10.46
N LEU A 225 -10.52 -0.61 11.03
CA LEU A 225 -9.09 -0.68 10.73
C LEU A 225 -8.39 -1.44 11.85
N TRP A 226 -8.02 -2.70 11.59
CA TRP A 226 -7.39 -3.56 12.58
C TRP A 226 -5.92 -3.18 12.76
N LEU A 227 -5.54 -2.89 14.01
CA LEU A 227 -4.16 -2.58 14.43
C LEU A 227 -3.47 -3.79 15.10
N GLY A 228 -4.20 -4.90 15.19
CA GLY A 228 -3.78 -6.18 15.75
C GLY A 228 -4.96 -7.15 15.79
N ARG A 229 -4.74 -8.35 16.32
CA ARG A 229 -5.83 -9.26 16.72
C ARG A 229 -6.62 -8.55 17.82
N ASP A 230 -7.91 -8.29 17.75
CA ASP A 230 -8.71 -7.74 18.88
C ASP A 230 -8.53 -6.25 19.18
N LEU A 231 -7.72 -5.52 18.39
CA LEU A 231 -7.68 -4.06 18.42
C LEU A 231 -7.99 -3.49 17.05
N ALA A 232 -9.07 -2.72 16.96
CA ALA A 232 -9.42 -1.94 15.78
C ALA A 232 -9.81 -0.52 16.16
N VAL A 233 -9.60 0.41 15.23
CA VAL A 233 -10.11 1.78 15.30
C VAL A 233 -11.09 2.02 14.16
N PRO A 234 -12.08 2.92 14.29
CA PRO A 234 -13.00 3.21 13.19
C PRO A 234 -12.29 3.98 12.08
N LEU A 235 -12.38 3.48 10.85
CA LEU A 235 -12.02 4.21 9.63
C LEU A 235 -13.29 4.87 9.06
N GLU A 236 -13.46 6.14 9.39
CA GLU A 236 -14.64 6.93 9.03
C GLU A 236 -14.52 7.49 7.60
N LEU A 237 -14.81 6.65 6.60
CA LEU A 237 -14.62 7.01 5.21
C LEU A 237 -15.48 8.20 4.78
N GLU A 238 -16.74 8.27 5.21
CA GLU A 238 -17.60 9.42 4.86
C GLU A 238 -17.06 10.74 5.43
N PHE A 239 -16.60 10.73 6.67
CA PHE A 239 -16.08 11.93 7.32
C PHE A 239 -14.86 12.47 6.55
N THR A 240 -13.89 11.59 6.29
CA THR A 240 -12.64 11.94 5.60
C THR A 240 -12.87 12.31 4.14
N TYR A 241 -13.79 11.63 3.46
CA TYR A 241 -14.24 11.95 2.11
C TYR A 241 -14.90 13.33 2.04
N THR A 242 -15.83 13.61 2.97
CA THR A 242 -16.51 14.90 3.05
C THR A 242 -15.51 16.05 3.28
N GLN A 243 -14.50 15.83 4.13
CA GLN A 243 -13.44 16.81 4.33
C GLN A 243 -12.57 17.02 3.08
N ALA A 244 -12.26 15.96 2.33
CA ALA A 244 -11.51 16.05 1.08
C ALA A 244 -12.29 16.84 0.02
N CYS A 245 -13.57 16.52 -0.18
CA CYS A 245 -14.45 17.26 -1.08
C CYS A 245 -14.54 18.74 -0.70
N ARG A 246 -14.76 19.06 0.58
CA ARG A 246 -14.79 20.45 1.06
C ARG A 246 -13.47 21.18 0.79
N SER A 247 -12.34 20.53 1.05
CA SER A 247 -11.01 21.11 0.83
C SER A 247 -10.75 21.42 -0.64
N LEU A 248 -11.28 20.59 -1.54
CA LEU A 248 -11.14 20.74 -2.99
C LEU A 248 -12.31 21.51 -3.63
N ARG A 249 -13.24 22.05 -2.83
CA ARG A 249 -14.44 22.76 -3.30
C ARG A 249 -15.31 21.94 -4.25
N ILE A 250 -15.33 20.63 -4.06
CA ILE A 250 -16.22 19.71 -4.76
C ILE A 250 -17.60 19.81 -4.10
N VAL A 251 -18.54 20.42 -4.81
CA VAL A 251 -19.91 20.70 -4.35
C VAL A 251 -20.79 19.51 -4.58
#